data_AF-A0A7S2WVQ7-F1
#
_entry.id   AF-A0A7S2WVQ7-F1
#
_cell.length_a   1.000
_cell.length_b   1.000
_cell.length_c   1.000
_cell.angle_alpha   90.00
_cell.angle_beta   90.00
_cell.angle_gamma   90.00
#
_symmetry.space_group_name_H-M   'P 1'
#
loop_
_entity.id
_entity.type
_entity.pdbx_description
1 polymer ?
#
loop_
_entity_poly.entity_id
_entity_poly.type
_entity_poly.pdbx_seq_one_letter_code
_entity_poly.pdbx_strand_id
1 'polypeptide(L)'
;YGLAACERIATFHPHLLCVEVAESPRPVEDYLCSLGMSNATLRRVRKSSPLLLYLKVEDTLRPRMQYLRAIVGDSALQRILNRFPGVIGLSVDTNIKPTIDYLERLGVQRVARAVSNHPQLLGYALDG
;
A
#
# COMPACT_ATOMS: atom_id res chain seq x y z
N TYR A 1 13.89 20.55 6.49
CA TYR A 1 12.97 19.62 7.19
C TYR A 1 13.15 18.13 6.82
N GLY A 2 14.15 17.73 6.02
CA GLY A 2 14.30 16.34 5.55
C GLY A 2 15.18 15.41 6.39
N LEU A 3 15.94 15.91 7.37
CA LEU A 3 16.94 15.10 8.10
C LEU A 3 16.39 14.46 9.38
N ALA A 4 15.52 15.15 10.12
CA ALA A 4 15.00 14.66 11.40
C ALA A 4 14.05 13.46 11.29
N ALA A 5 13.50 13.19 10.09
CA ALA A 5 12.69 11.99 9.84
C ALA A 5 13.58 10.75 9.61
N CYS A 6 14.74 10.92 8.97
CA CYS A 6 15.69 9.85 8.72
C CYS A 6 16.36 9.36 10.01
N GLU A 7 16.69 10.26 10.94
CA GLU A 7 17.24 9.88 12.25
C GLU A 7 16.29 8.95 13.00
N ARG A 8 14.99 9.25 13.00
CA ARG A 8 13.99 8.47 13.74
C ARG A 8 13.71 7.11 13.10
N ILE A 9 13.88 6.99 11.78
CA ILE A 9 13.77 5.72 11.04
C ILE A 9 15.00 4.84 11.30
N ALA A 10 16.19 5.45 11.35
CA ALA A 10 17.44 4.76 11.66
C ALA A 10 17.46 4.17 13.09
N THR A 11 16.79 4.81 14.07
CA THR A 11 16.74 4.30 15.46
C THR A 11 15.88 3.04 15.60
N PHE A 12 14.80 2.90 14.83
CA PHE A 12 13.86 1.79 14.98
C PHE A 12 14.18 0.59 14.07
N HIS A 13 14.86 0.81 12.95
CA HIS A 13 15.12 -0.25 11.97
C HIS A 13 16.51 -0.11 11.34
N PRO A 14 17.58 -0.57 12.03
CA PRO A 14 18.96 -0.41 11.55
C PRO A 14 19.26 -1.16 10.23
N HIS A 15 18.39 -2.07 9.79
CA HIS A 15 18.52 -2.74 8.49
C HIS A 15 18.00 -1.91 7.30
N LEU A 16 17.33 -0.78 7.53
CA LEU A 16 16.92 0.14 6.47
C LEU A 16 18.03 1.11 6.02
N LEU A 17 19.25 0.97 6.56
CA LEU A 17 20.43 1.76 6.20
C LEU A 17 20.96 1.51 4.77
N CYS A 18 20.42 0.53 4.04
CA CYS A 18 20.82 0.21 2.65
C CYS A 18 19.85 0.72 1.59
N VAL A 19 19.12 1.82 1.83
CA VAL A 19 18.40 2.51 0.75
C VAL A 19 19.21 3.74 0.36
N GLU A 20 20.35 3.48 -0.29
CA GLU A 20 21.09 4.49 -1.05
C GLU A 20 20.10 5.13 -2.05
N VAL A 21 19.81 6.41 -1.82
CA VAL A 21 18.77 7.20 -2.51
C VAL A 21 17.34 6.77 -2.14
N ALA A 22 16.98 6.96 -0.87
CA ALA A 22 15.57 7.15 -0.51
C ALA A 22 15.07 8.42 -1.22
N GLU A 23 14.45 8.25 -2.39
CA GLU A 23 13.74 9.31 -3.09
C GLU A 23 12.88 10.07 -2.09
N SER A 24 12.87 11.41 -2.17
CA SER A 24 12.03 12.23 -1.30
C SER A 24 10.59 11.70 -1.29
N PRO A 25 9.79 11.81 -0.23
CA PRO A 25 8.43 11.23 -0.18
C PRO A 25 7.42 11.91 -1.13
N ARG A 26 7.81 13.03 -1.76
CA ARG A 26 6.96 13.84 -2.64
C ARG A 26 6.37 13.12 -3.87
N PRO A 27 7.12 12.31 -4.64
CA PRO A 27 6.58 11.57 -5.77
C PRO A 27 5.63 10.45 -5.33
N VAL A 28 5.83 9.85 -4.14
CA VAL A 28 4.88 8.87 -3.58
C VAL A 28 3.57 9.56 -3.20
N GLU A 29 3.65 10.70 -2.50
CA GLU A 29 2.47 11.48 -2.12
C GLU A 29 1.68 11.97 -3.34
N ASP A 30 2.37 12.47 -4.37
CA ASP A 30 1.77 12.92 -5.63
C ASP A 30 1.09 11.77 -6.38
N TYR A 31 1.78 10.62 -6.50
CA TYR A 31 1.23 9.42 -7.13
C TYR A 31 -0.01 8.90 -6.40
N LEU A 32 0.03 8.83 -5.07
CA LEU A 32 -1.13 8.41 -4.26
C LEU A 32 -2.30 9.39 -4.41
N CYS A 33 -2.02 10.69 -4.49
CA CYS A 33 -3.02 11.72 -4.73
C CYS A 33 -3.66 11.56 -6.12
N SER A 34 -2.85 11.28 -7.14
CA SER A 34 -3.31 10.97 -8.51
C SER A 34 -4.24 9.75 -8.56
N LEU A 35 -4.02 8.76 -7.69
CA LEU A 35 -4.91 7.61 -7.53
C LEU A 35 -6.19 7.90 -6.72
N GLY A 36 -6.40 9.13 -6.27
CA GLY A 36 -7.58 9.57 -5.51
C GLY A 36 -7.47 9.40 -3.98
N MET A 37 -6.25 9.32 -3.44
CA MET A 37 -6.04 9.40 -2.00
C MET A 37 -6.24 10.84 -1.50
N SER A 38 -7.00 10.99 -0.41
CA SER A 38 -7.20 12.30 0.21
C SER A 38 -5.99 12.74 1.04
N ASN A 39 -5.74 14.05 1.10
CA ASN A 39 -4.71 14.65 1.97
C ASN A 39 -4.85 14.27 3.45
N ALA A 40 -6.07 14.06 3.95
CA ALA A 40 -6.31 13.58 5.31
C ALA A 40 -5.75 12.17 5.53
N THR A 41 -5.90 11.29 4.53
CA THR A 41 -5.37 9.93 4.54
C THR A 41 -3.85 9.92 4.43
N LEU A 42 -3.27 10.76 3.54
CA LEU A 42 -1.83 10.95 3.45
C LEU A 42 -1.21 11.38 4.78
N ARG A 43 -1.85 12.34 5.48
CA ARG A 43 -1.43 12.74 6.83
C ARG A 43 -1.47 11.58 7.83
N ARG A 44 -2.45 10.67 7.71
CA ARG A 44 -2.55 9.47 8.54
C ARG A 44 -1.45 8.47 8.22
N VAL A 45 -1.16 8.21 6.94
CA VAL A 45 -0.03 7.36 6.47
C VAL A 45 1.28 7.90 7.04
N ARG A 46 1.52 9.20 6.89
CA ARG A 46 2.75 9.84 7.38
C ARG A 46 2.96 9.68 8.89
N LYS A 47 1.87 9.63 9.67
CA LYS A 47 1.92 9.44 11.13
C LYS A 47 2.04 7.96 11.52
N SER A 48 1.27 7.09 10.88
CA SER A 48 1.13 5.68 11.26
C SER A 48 2.22 4.79 10.67
N SER A 49 2.66 5.09 9.45
CA SER A 49 3.58 4.25 8.68
C SER A 49 4.40 5.12 7.72
N PRO A 50 5.30 5.98 8.24
CA PRO A 50 6.11 6.89 7.43
C PRO A 50 6.98 6.17 6.40
N LEU A 51 7.34 4.91 6.66
CA LEU A 51 8.13 4.06 5.77
C LEU A 51 7.46 3.83 4.40
N LEU A 52 6.13 3.84 4.34
CA LEU A 52 5.39 3.65 3.08
C LEU A 52 5.64 4.80 2.09
N LEU A 53 6.02 5.98 2.59
CA LEU A 53 6.32 7.15 1.77
C LEU A 53 7.74 7.12 1.19
N TYR A 54 8.55 6.15 1.57
CA TYR A 54 9.91 5.94 1.04
C TYR A 54 10.00 4.72 0.11
N LEU A 55 8.86 4.13 -0.24
CA LEU A 55 8.80 3.04 -1.21
C LEU A 55 9.02 3.57 -2.64
N LYS A 56 9.69 2.78 -3.48
CA LYS A 56 9.94 3.14 -4.89
C LYS A 56 8.63 3.15 -5.67
N VAL A 57 8.23 4.31 -6.19
CA VAL A 57 6.95 4.47 -6.91
C VAL A 57 6.91 3.54 -8.13
N GLU A 58 7.91 3.62 -8.99
CA GLU A 58 7.90 2.93 -10.28
C GLU A 58 8.03 1.40 -10.13
N ASP A 59 8.93 0.95 -9.25
CA ASP A 59 9.23 -0.47 -9.07
C ASP A 59 8.24 -1.20 -8.15
N THR A 60 7.66 -0.51 -7.16
CA THR A 60 6.84 -1.18 -6.14
C THR A 60 5.41 -0.69 -6.14
N LEU A 61 5.19 0.61 -5.92
CA LEU A 61 3.83 1.15 -5.72
C LEU A 61 2.99 1.07 -6.99
N ARG A 62 3.57 1.40 -8.14
CA ARG A 62 2.88 1.42 -9.43
C ARG A 62 2.33 0.05 -9.81
N PRO A 63 3.13 -1.03 -9.92
CA PRO A 63 2.60 -2.34 -10.27
C PRO A 63 1.58 -2.85 -9.23
N ARG A 64 1.78 -2.53 -7.94
CA ARG A 64 0.82 -2.90 -6.88
C ARG A 64 -0.54 -2.24 -7.07
N MET A 65 -0.55 -0.94 -7.26
CA MET A 65 -1.79 -0.18 -7.42
C MET A 65 -2.47 -0.51 -8.75
N GLN A 66 -1.71 -0.77 -9.82
CA GLN A 66 -2.25 -1.17 -11.11
C GLN A 66 -2.90 -2.56 -11.03
N TYR A 67 -2.27 -3.52 -10.36
CA TYR A 67 -2.86 -4.85 -10.16
C TYR A 67 -4.14 -4.78 -9.33
N LEU A 68 -4.12 -4.04 -8.22
CA LEU A 68 -5.32 -3.86 -7.40
C LEU A 68 -6.43 -3.17 -8.19
N ARG A 69 -6.10 -2.13 -8.97
CA ARG A 69 -7.03 -1.44 -9.89
C ARG A 69 -7.67 -2.40 -10.89
N ALA A 70 -6.90 -3.31 -11.48
CA ALA A 70 -7.41 -4.28 -12.45
C ALA A 70 -8.45 -5.24 -11.84
N ILE A 71 -8.31 -5.55 -10.55
CA ILE A 71 -9.22 -6.46 -9.84
C ILE A 71 -10.45 -5.71 -9.33
N VAL A 72 -10.26 -4.61 -8.59
CA VAL A 72 -11.36 -3.95 -7.87
C VAL A 72 -12.01 -2.82 -8.67
N GLY A 73 -11.33 -2.27 -9.67
CA GLY A 73 -11.73 -1.07 -10.40
C GLY A 73 -11.35 0.24 -9.70
N ASP A 74 -11.34 1.34 -10.45
CA ASP A 74 -10.93 2.68 -9.98
C ASP A 74 -11.67 3.17 -8.73
N SER A 75 -13.01 3.15 -8.75
CA SER A 75 -13.81 3.67 -7.63
C SER A 75 -13.62 2.87 -6.35
N ALA A 76 -13.33 1.57 -6.47
CA ALA A 76 -13.04 0.73 -5.33
C ALA A 76 -11.63 0.94 -4.81
N LEU A 77 -10.65 1.08 -5.69
CA LEU A 77 -9.27 1.40 -5.31
C LEU A 77 -9.22 2.67 -4.47
N GLN A 78 -9.86 3.75 -4.93
CA GLN A 78 -9.95 5.01 -4.19
C GLN A 78 -10.52 4.82 -2.78
N ARG A 79 -11.57 4.01 -2.65
CA ARG A 79 -12.20 3.72 -1.37
C ARG A 79 -11.28 2.93 -0.44
N ILE A 80 -10.59 1.92 -0.98
CA ILE A 80 -9.62 1.12 -0.24
C ILE A 80 -8.46 2.02 0.25
N LEU A 81 -7.91 2.87 -0.62
CA LEU A 81 -6.82 3.78 -0.25
C LEU A 81 -7.21 4.70 0.90
N ASN A 82 -8.42 5.26 0.88
CA ASN A 82 -8.89 6.17 1.92
C ASN A 82 -9.30 5.47 3.23
N ARG A 83 -9.82 4.24 3.15
CA ARG A 83 -10.28 3.48 4.34
C ARG A 83 -9.17 2.65 4.99
N PHE A 84 -8.29 2.08 4.18
CA PHE A 84 -7.21 1.19 4.59
C PHE A 84 -5.91 1.55 3.85
N PRO A 85 -5.27 2.66 4.23
CA PRO A 85 -4.02 3.11 3.60
C PRO A 85 -2.85 2.11 3.74
N GLY A 86 -2.94 1.16 4.69
CA GLY A 86 -1.95 0.08 4.82
C GLY A 86 -1.83 -0.80 3.57
N VAL A 87 -2.80 -0.78 2.66
CA VAL A 87 -2.78 -1.52 1.39
C VAL A 87 -1.54 -1.22 0.55
N ILE A 88 -0.97 -0.01 0.67
CA ILE A 88 0.23 0.43 -0.07
C ILE A 88 1.45 -0.41 0.30
N GLY A 89 1.52 -0.85 1.56
CA GLY A 89 2.60 -1.70 2.06
C GLY A 89 2.51 -3.15 1.64
N LEU A 90 1.32 -3.62 1.23
CA LEU A 90 1.10 -5.00 0.86
C LEU A 90 1.71 -5.31 -0.50
N SER A 91 2.32 -6.49 -0.63
CA SER A 91 2.90 -6.94 -1.89
C SER A 91 1.86 -7.67 -2.74
N VAL A 92 1.94 -7.52 -4.06
CA VAL A 92 1.07 -8.24 -4.99
C VAL A 92 1.27 -9.74 -4.85
N ASP A 93 2.52 -10.20 -4.85
CA ASP A 93 2.82 -11.62 -4.92
C ASP A 93 2.63 -12.36 -3.60
N THR A 94 2.87 -11.70 -2.47
CA THR A 94 2.79 -12.35 -1.14
C THR A 94 1.49 -12.08 -0.38
N ASN A 95 0.76 -11.02 -0.74
CA ASN A 95 -0.49 -10.66 -0.06
C ASN A 95 -1.66 -10.70 -1.03
N ILE A 96 -1.64 -9.87 -2.07
CA ILE A 96 -2.84 -9.65 -2.89
C ILE A 96 -3.20 -10.90 -3.70
N LYS A 97 -2.28 -11.48 -4.48
CA LYS A 97 -2.50 -12.69 -5.27
C LYS A 97 -2.99 -13.88 -4.43
N PRO A 98 -2.31 -14.28 -3.32
CA PRO A 98 -2.76 -15.43 -2.55
C PRO A 98 -4.12 -15.20 -1.88
N THR A 99 -4.42 -13.98 -1.39
CA THR A 99 -5.76 -13.68 -0.87
C THR A 99 -6.83 -13.80 -1.96
N ILE A 100 -6.55 -13.34 -3.18
CA ILE A 100 -7.49 -13.45 -4.30
C ILE A 100 -7.71 -14.92 -4.68
N ASP A 101 -6.63 -15.68 -4.89
CA ASP A 101 -6.70 -17.12 -5.21
C ASP A 101 -7.48 -17.88 -4.14
N TYR A 102 -7.25 -17.59 -2.86
CA TYR A 102 -7.98 -18.21 -1.76
C TYR A 102 -9.47 -17.85 -1.77
N LEU A 103 -9.83 -16.59 -2.02
CA LEU A 103 -11.23 -16.18 -2.13
C LEU A 103 -11.92 -16.84 -3.33
N GLU A 104 -11.22 -17.00 -4.45
CA GLU A 104 -11.71 -17.74 -5.61
C GLU A 104 -11.91 -19.22 -5.29
N ARG A 105 -10.97 -19.88 -4.60
CA ARG A 105 -11.09 -21.27 -4.14
C ARG A 105 -12.26 -21.50 -3.17
N LEU A 106 -12.56 -20.50 -2.33
CA LEU A 106 -13.73 -20.53 -1.44
C LEU A 106 -15.07 -20.33 -2.19
N GLY A 107 -15.03 -20.11 -3.50
CA GLY A 107 -16.23 -19.88 -4.31
C GLY A 107 -16.84 -18.50 -4.10
N VAL A 108 -16.05 -17.52 -3.61
CA VAL A 108 -16.54 -16.15 -3.41
C VAL A 108 -16.78 -15.50 -4.77
N GLN A 109 -18.03 -15.47 -5.18
CA GLN A 109 -18.43 -14.70 -6.36
C GLN A 109 -18.25 -13.21 -6.06
N ARG A 110 -17.56 -12.48 -6.96
CA ARG A 110 -17.23 -11.05 -6.83
C ARG A 110 -16.16 -10.75 -5.78
N VAL A 111 -15.03 -11.43 -5.83
CA VAL A 111 -13.82 -11.18 -5.00
C VAL A 111 -13.47 -9.69 -4.91
N ALA A 112 -13.53 -8.97 -6.04
CA ALA A 112 -13.37 -7.53 -6.10
C ALA A 112 -14.19 -6.76 -5.06
N ARG A 113 -15.47 -7.12 -4.89
CA ARG A 113 -16.40 -6.49 -3.94
C ARG A 113 -16.08 -6.87 -2.51
N ALA A 114 -15.68 -8.12 -2.26
CA ALA A 114 -15.27 -8.59 -0.94
C ALA A 114 -14.03 -7.83 -0.45
N VAL A 115 -12.99 -7.74 -1.29
CA VAL A 115 -11.76 -7.00 -1.01
C VAL A 115 -12.03 -5.50 -0.82
N SER A 116 -12.92 -4.92 -1.63
CA SER A 116 -13.32 -3.52 -1.50
C SER A 116 -14.01 -3.18 -0.18
N ASN A 117 -14.84 -4.11 0.31
CA ASN A 117 -15.59 -3.92 1.55
C ASN A 117 -14.76 -4.25 2.79
N HIS A 118 -13.87 -5.23 2.66
CA HIS A 118 -13.01 -5.75 3.73
C HIS A 118 -11.53 -5.78 3.28
N PRO A 119 -10.89 -4.61 3.10
CA PRO A 119 -9.51 -4.56 2.62
C PRO A 119 -8.50 -5.19 3.60
N GLN A 120 -8.88 -5.37 4.86
CA GLN A 120 -8.15 -6.14 5.86
C GLN A 120 -7.94 -7.61 5.50
N LEU A 121 -8.75 -8.19 4.58
CA LEU A 121 -8.51 -9.54 4.06
C LEU A 121 -7.15 -9.68 3.37
N LEU A 122 -6.65 -8.60 2.75
CA LEU A 122 -5.33 -8.59 2.12
C LEU A 122 -4.19 -8.60 3.14
N GLY A 123 -4.46 -8.16 4.38
CA GLY A 123 -3.50 -8.14 5.48
C GLY A 123 -3.41 -9.48 6.23
N TYR A 124 -4.44 -10.34 6.11
CA TYR A 124 -4.32 -11.76 6.42
C TYR A 124 -3.49 -12.39 5.31
N ALA A 125 -2.17 -12.20 5.38
CA ALA A 125 -1.26 -13.13 4.72
C ALA A 125 -1.71 -14.52 5.18
N LEU A 126 -2.17 -15.32 4.22
CA LEU A 126 -2.32 -16.75 4.42
C LEU A 126 -0.90 -17.26 4.58
N ASP A 127 -0.39 -17.17 5.81
CA ASP A 127 0.81 -17.87 6.24
C ASP A 127 0.45 -19.35 6.14
N GLY A 128 0.80 -19.94 5.00
CA GLY A 128 0.65 -21.34 4.66
C GLY A 128 1.99 -21.87 4.23
#